data_AF-A0A2A2FZN1-F1
#
_entry.id   AF-A0A2A2FZN1-F1
#
_cell.length_a   1.000
_cell.length_b   1.000
_cell.length_c   1.000
_cell.angle_alpha   90.00
_cell.angle_beta   90.00
_cell.angle_gamma   90.00
#
_symmetry.space_group_name_H-M   'P 1'
#
loop_
_entity.id
_entity.type
_entity.pdbx_description
1 polymer ?
#
loop_
_entity_poly.entity_id
_entity_poly.type
_entity_poly.pdbx_seq_one_letter_code
_entity_poly.pdbx_strand_id
1 'polypeptide(L)'
;MTYFTHTTRTEANLDRALSAVYELDGLQLVDNTKENSRALLGWPTATALSYQLADEAIHAEDHEEFARSAAARLAEAAAVDAIRESWHDATRMAHRDARPARLADTIEDTRHRFDKAAEDLTSAVEKLDQRAPMNTDPLRDDEAAPALRTARAALATLSRFANLSHVDPNDDRPAGLATLLRVIAIDGVVQELARNGAPEADRTVNEEELTVTRAVRQLAEDYRADRDNAVANIAAGRYAGITLHLSTDQEAAEVRTAVGQAIQPKWVSGDEAGQHRESLTTRGQKLKAEGRAARARALRAG
;
A
#
# COMPACT_ATOMS: atom_id res chain seq x y z
N MET A 1 7.56 -3.57 20.54
CA MET A 1 6.72 -4.26 19.54
C MET A 1 6.68 -3.34 18.33
N THR A 2 7.09 -3.81 17.16
CA THR A 2 7.09 -3.01 15.92
C THR A 2 5.82 -3.33 15.13
N TYR A 3 5.07 -2.31 14.71
CA TYR A 3 3.80 -2.51 13.99
C TYR A 3 3.99 -2.68 12.50
N PHE A 4 4.96 -1.98 11.92
CA PHE A 4 5.29 -2.09 10.51
C PHE A 4 6.26 -3.27 10.29
N THR A 5 5.76 -4.36 9.69
CA THR A 5 6.57 -5.55 9.37
C THR A 5 6.71 -5.70 7.86
N HIS A 6 7.91 -6.08 7.41
CA HIS A 6 8.11 -6.43 6.01
C HIS A 6 7.50 -7.80 5.76
N THR A 7 6.45 -7.87 4.95
CA THR A 7 5.88 -9.13 4.47
C THR A 7 6.00 -9.20 2.96
N THR A 8 6.56 -10.30 2.46
CA THR A 8 6.45 -10.68 1.05
C THR A 8 5.03 -11.17 0.80
N ARG A 9 4.38 -10.64 -0.24
CA ARG A 9 2.93 -10.80 -0.40
C ARG A 9 2.58 -11.80 -1.49
N THR A 10 1.95 -12.91 -1.11
CA THR A 10 1.24 -13.82 -2.01
C THR A 10 -0.21 -13.37 -2.22
N GLU A 11 -0.95 -13.96 -3.17
CA GLU A 11 -2.37 -13.65 -3.38
C GLU A 11 -3.21 -13.85 -2.11
N ALA A 12 -2.97 -14.93 -1.36
CA ALA A 12 -3.62 -15.19 -0.07
C ALA A 12 -3.37 -14.11 0.99
N ASN A 13 -2.29 -13.34 0.86
CA ASN A 13 -1.96 -12.23 1.76
C ASN A 13 -2.72 -10.94 1.39
N LEU A 14 -3.38 -10.86 0.23
CA LEU A 14 -4.22 -9.72 -0.10
C LEU A 14 -5.60 -9.80 0.52
N ASP A 15 -6.33 -10.88 0.30
CA ASP A 15 -7.68 -11.03 0.85
C ASP A 15 -7.67 -10.91 2.38
N ARG A 16 -6.64 -11.48 3.04
CA ARG A 16 -6.44 -11.29 4.48
C ARG A 16 -6.25 -9.82 4.88
N ALA A 17 -5.51 -9.04 4.08
CA ALA A 17 -5.30 -7.63 4.37
C ALA A 17 -6.57 -6.79 4.10
N LEU A 18 -7.33 -7.09 3.04
CA LEU A 18 -8.62 -6.47 2.78
C LEU A 18 -9.59 -6.75 3.93
N SER A 19 -9.70 -8.01 4.36
CA SER A 19 -10.48 -8.39 5.54
C SER A 19 -10.03 -7.64 6.81
N ALA A 20 -8.73 -7.56 7.09
CA ALA A 20 -8.21 -6.87 8.27
C ALA A 20 -8.53 -5.37 8.30
N VAL A 21 -8.70 -4.74 7.13
CA VAL A 21 -9.12 -3.34 6.99
C VAL A 21 -10.62 -3.20 7.19
N TYR A 22 -11.46 -4.05 6.58
CA TYR A 22 -12.91 -4.07 6.85
C TYR A 22 -13.24 -4.36 8.32
N GLU A 23 -12.47 -5.22 8.98
CA GLU A 23 -12.61 -5.51 10.41
C GLU A 23 -12.44 -4.26 11.31
N LEU A 24 -11.74 -3.21 10.84
CA LEU A 24 -11.63 -1.94 11.58
C LEU A 24 -12.97 -1.22 11.71
N ASP A 25 -13.89 -1.45 10.77
CA ASP A 25 -15.27 -0.95 10.79
C ASP A 25 -16.28 -1.96 11.34
N GLY A 26 -15.82 -3.13 11.81
CA GLY A 26 -16.70 -4.23 12.19
C GLY A 26 -17.46 -4.82 11.00
N LEU A 27 -16.98 -4.56 9.79
CA LEU A 27 -17.53 -5.09 8.55
C LEU A 27 -16.83 -6.40 8.17
N GLN A 28 -17.47 -7.17 7.30
CA GLN A 28 -16.91 -8.37 6.71
C GLN A 28 -16.78 -8.20 5.21
N LEU A 29 -15.60 -8.53 4.67
CA LEU A 29 -15.42 -8.66 3.23
C LEU A 29 -16.33 -9.80 2.73
N VAL A 30 -17.30 -9.47 1.88
CA VAL A 30 -18.23 -10.46 1.32
C VAL A 30 -17.48 -11.31 0.30
N ASP A 31 -17.30 -12.59 0.63
CA ASP A 31 -16.67 -13.58 -0.25
C ASP A 31 -17.36 -14.94 -0.12
N ASN A 32 -18.28 -15.20 -1.05
CA ASN A 32 -19.09 -16.41 -1.05
C ASN A 32 -18.35 -17.63 -1.65
N THR A 33 -17.09 -17.50 -2.05
CA THR A 33 -16.35 -18.60 -2.70
C THR A 33 -16.20 -19.83 -1.80
N LYS A 34 -16.02 -19.63 -0.49
CA LYS A 34 -15.98 -20.72 0.50
C LYS A 34 -17.35 -21.40 0.65
N GLU A 35 -18.42 -20.63 0.68
CA GLU A 35 -19.78 -21.16 0.81
C GLU A 35 -20.19 -21.92 -0.45
N ASN A 36 -19.90 -21.38 -1.62
CA ASN A 36 -20.11 -22.03 -2.90
C ASN A 36 -19.26 -23.30 -3.05
N SER A 37 -17.99 -23.26 -2.62
CA SER A 37 -17.14 -24.46 -2.59
C SER A 37 -17.70 -25.52 -1.64
N ARG A 38 -18.20 -25.13 -0.46
CA ARG A 38 -18.85 -26.06 0.47
C ARG A 38 -20.12 -26.65 -0.12
N ALA A 39 -20.94 -25.84 -0.79
CA ALA A 39 -22.14 -26.28 -1.48
C ALA A 39 -21.78 -27.31 -2.57
N LEU A 40 -20.76 -27.03 -3.39
CA LEU A 40 -20.26 -27.96 -4.40
C LEU A 40 -19.74 -29.27 -3.79
N LEU A 41 -19.01 -29.22 -2.66
CA LEU A 41 -18.51 -30.43 -1.99
C LEU A 41 -19.62 -31.25 -1.31
N GLY A 42 -20.76 -30.65 -0.99
CA GLY A 42 -21.90 -31.33 -0.36
C GLY A 42 -22.70 -32.23 -1.31
N TRP A 43 -22.55 -32.07 -2.62
CA TRP A 43 -23.18 -32.95 -3.61
C TRP A 43 -22.53 -34.35 -3.63
N PRO A 44 -23.24 -35.43 -3.99
CA PRO A 44 -22.59 -36.71 -4.26
C PRO A 44 -21.68 -36.61 -5.49
N THR A 45 -20.58 -37.39 -5.53
CA THR A 45 -19.83 -37.62 -6.78
C THR A 45 -20.58 -38.61 -7.66
N ALA A 46 -20.33 -38.62 -8.97
CA ALA A 46 -20.91 -39.60 -9.87
C ALA A 46 -20.58 -41.05 -9.43
N THR A 47 -19.38 -41.26 -8.88
CA THR A 47 -18.96 -42.55 -8.30
C THR A 47 -19.73 -42.90 -7.04
N ALA A 48 -19.91 -41.97 -6.09
CA ALA A 48 -20.69 -42.26 -4.88
C ALA A 48 -22.15 -42.54 -5.21
N LEU A 49 -22.72 -41.80 -6.16
CA LEU A 49 -24.08 -41.98 -6.63
C LEU A 49 -24.25 -43.31 -7.39
N SER A 50 -23.26 -43.79 -8.14
CA SER A 50 -23.36 -45.07 -8.84
C SER A 50 -23.44 -46.26 -7.89
N TYR A 51 -22.74 -46.21 -6.75
CA TYR A 51 -22.90 -47.21 -5.69
C TYR A 51 -24.30 -47.18 -5.05
N GLN A 52 -24.85 -45.99 -4.81
CA GLN A 52 -26.22 -45.83 -4.29
C GLN A 52 -27.25 -46.38 -5.28
N LEU A 53 -27.11 -46.05 -6.56
CA LEU A 53 -28.00 -46.53 -7.61
C LEU A 53 -27.90 -48.05 -7.80
N ALA A 54 -26.71 -48.64 -7.64
CA ALA A 54 -26.55 -50.09 -7.69
C ALA A 54 -27.30 -50.81 -6.56
N ASP A 55 -27.36 -50.22 -5.38
CA ASP A 55 -28.16 -50.71 -4.24
C ASP A 55 -29.67 -50.53 -4.51
N GLU A 56 -30.08 -49.36 -4.99
CA GLU A 56 -31.48 -49.08 -5.38
C GLU A 56 -31.98 -50.04 -6.48
N ALA A 57 -31.12 -50.39 -7.44
CA ALA A 57 -31.45 -51.28 -8.55
C ALA A 57 -31.85 -52.69 -8.10
N ILE A 58 -31.37 -53.17 -6.94
CA ILE A 58 -31.72 -54.48 -6.39
C ILE A 58 -33.21 -54.55 -6.03
N HIS A 59 -33.82 -53.40 -5.74
CA HIS A 59 -35.18 -53.27 -5.23
C HIS A 59 -36.14 -52.56 -6.21
N ALA A 60 -35.69 -52.22 -7.42
CA ALA A 60 -36.51 -51.50 -8.39
C ALA A 60 -37.55 -52.42 -9.05
N GLU A 61 -38.83 -52.02 -9.00
CA GLU A 61 -39.94 -52.76 -9.64
C GLU A 61 -40.19 -52.33 -11.10
N ASP A 62 -39.97 -51.04 -11.42
CA ASP A 62 -40.01 -50.50 -12.79
C ASP A 62 -38.58 -50.19 -13.27
N HIS A 63 -38.04 -51.10 -14.06
CA HIS A 63 -36.66 -51.02 -14.53
C HIS A 63 -36.43 -49.88 -15.55
N GLU A 64 -37.43 -49.55 -16.37
CA GLU A 64 -37.30 -48.51 -17.40
C GLU A 64 -37.36 -47.12 -16.78
N GLU A 65 -38.26 -46.92 -15.81
CA GLU A 65 -38.32 -45.69 -15.03
C GLU A 65 -37.06 -45.51 -14.18
N PHE A 66 -36.61 -46.57 -13.50
CA PHE A 66 -35.35 -46.57 -12.75
C PHE A 66 -34.17 -46.17 -13.65
N ALA A 67 -33.99 -46.83 -14.81
CA ALA A 67 -32.87 -46.56 -15.70
C ALA A 67 -32.86 -45.11 -16.20
N ARG A 68 -34.03 -44.54 -16.53
CA ARG A 68 -34.17 -43.14 -16.97
C ARG A 68 -33.82 -42.16 -15.85
N SER A 69 -34.31 -42.41 -14.64
CA SER A 69 -34.03 -41.61 -13.45
C SER A 69 -32.55 -41.66 -13.05
N ALA A 70 -31.97 -42.87 -13.03
CA ALA A 70 -30.57 -43.11 -12.74
C ALA A 70 -29.64 -42.38 -13.72
N ALA A 71 -29.95 -42.43 -15.03
CA ALA A 71 -29.18 -41.72 -16.05
C ALA A 71 -29.20 -40.20 -15.85
N ALA A 72 -30.36 -39.62 -15.50
CA ALA A 72 -30.48 -38.19 -15.23
C ALA A 72 -29.67 -37.78 -13.98
N ARG A 73 -29.81 -38.52 -12.88
CA ARG A 73 -29.07 -38.27 -11.63
C ARG A 73 -27.56 -38.39 -11.84
N LEU A 74 -27.10 -39.39 -12.59
CA LEU A 74 -25.68 -39.57 -12.92
C LEU A 74 -25.14 -38.44 -13.82
N ALA A 75 -25.93 -37.97 -14.80
CA ALA A 75 -25.54 -36.86 -15.65
C ALA A 75 -25.37 -35.56 -14.84
N GLU A 76 -26.26 -35.29 -13.89
CA GLU A 76 -26.16 -34.15 -12.99
C GLU A 76 -24.93 -34.26 -12.07
N ALA A 77 -24.70 -35.42 -11.45
CA ALA A 77 -23.52 -35.64 -10.62
C ALA A 77 -22.21 -35.51 -11.40
N ALA A 78 -22.16 -36.01 -12.64
CA ALA A 78 -21.01 -35.86 -13.52
C ALA A 78 -20.75 -34.38 -13.91
N ALA A 79 -21.81 -33.60 -14.13
CA ALA A 79 -21.70 -32.16 -14.38
C ALA A 79 -21.12 -31.43 -13.15
N VAL A 80 -21.57 -31.78 -11.94
CA VAL A 80 -21.02 -31.22 -10.69
C VAL A 80 -19.55 -31.61 -10.50
N ASP A 81 -19.17 -32.86 -10.80
CA ASP A 81 -17.77 -33.31 -10.75
C ASP A 81 -16.88 -32.48 -11.70
N ALA A 82 -17.34 -32.21 -12.93
CA ALA A 82 -16.62 -31.35 -13.88
C ALA A 82 -16.49 -29.90 -13.37
N ILE A 83 -17.53 -29.37 -12.70
CA ILE A 83 -17.45 -28.05 -12.06
C ILE A 83 -16.42 -28.07 -10.93
N ARG A 84 -16.40 -29.10 -10.06
CA ARG A 84 -15.42 -29.20 -8.95
C ARG A 84 -13.98 -29.22 -9.45
N GLU A 85 -13.73 -29.95 -10.52
CA GLU A 85 -12.38 -30.06 -11.11
C GLU A 85 -11.86 -28.70 -11.58
N SER A 86 -12.72 -27.90 -12.20
CA SER A 86 -12.36 -26.56 -12.72
C SER A 86 -12.51 -25.42 -11.70
N TRP A 87 -13.26 -25.63 -10.61
CA TRP A 87 -13.66 -24.60 -9.66
C TRP A 87 -12.48 -23.86 -9.03
N HIS A 88 -11.45 -24.59 -8.59
CA HIS A 88 -10.32 -23.99 -7.88
C HIS A 88 -9.52 -23.03 -8.77
N ASP A 89 -9.27 -23.41 -10.02
CA ASP A 89 -8.53 -22.57 -10.95
C ASP A 89 -9.37 -21.39 -11.44
N ALA A 90 -10.65 -21.61 -11.76
CA ALA A 90 -11.58 -20.54 -12.13
C ALA A 90 -11.76 -19.52 -11.00
N THR A 91 -11.87 -19.98 -9.75
CA THR A 91 -11.97 -19.11 -8.57
C THR A 91 -10.70 -18.30 -8.40
N ARG A 92 -9.52 -18.91 -8.52
CA ARG A 92 -8.24 -18.18 -8.43
C ARG A 92 -8.14 -17.07 -9.47
N MET A 93 -8.54 -17.35 -10.72
CA MET A 93 -8.58 -16.35 -11.79
C MET A 93 -9.58 -15.23 -11.48
N ALA A 94 -10.80 -15.57 -11.05
CA ALA A 94 -11.82 -14.59 -10.70
C ALA A 94 -11.38 -13.66 -9.54
N HIS A 95 -10.70 -14.19 -8.52
CA HIS A 95 -10.12 -13.36 -7.46
C HIS A 95 -9.05 -12.39 -7.98
N ARG A 96 -8.18 -12.88 -8.87
CA ARG A 96 -7.14 -12.07 -9.48
C ARG A 96 -7.72 -10.93 -10.31
N ASP A 97 -8.78 -11.19 -11.07
CA ASP A 97 -9.43 -10.20 -11.92
C ASP A 97 -10.26 -9.19 -11.12
N ALA A 98 -10.91 -9.62 -10.03
CA ALA A 98 -11.70 -8.74 -9.15
C ALA A 98 -10.85 -7.88 -8.21
N ARG A 99 -9.57 -8.20 -8.04
CA ARG A 99 -8.67 -7.56 -7.07
C ARG A 99 -8.60 -6.02 -7.18
N PRO A 100 -8.39 -5.42 -8.37
CA PRO A 100 -8.26 -3.96 -8.47
C PRO A 100 -9.52 -3.24 -7.99
N ALA A 101 -10.70 -3.75 -8.38
CA ALA A 101 -11.98 -3.21 -7.95
C ALA A 101 -12.17 -3.34 -6.43
N ARG A 102 -12.00 -4.55 -5.87
CA ARG A 102 -12.13 -4.78 -4.42
C ARG A 102 -11.21 -3.87 -3.60
N LEU A 103 -9.99 -3.63 -4.09
CA LEU A 103 -9.03 -2.77 -3.42
C LEU A 103 -9.43 -1.30 -3.49
N ALA A 104 -9.93 -0.83 -4.63
CA ALA A 104 -10.47 0.51 -4.77
C ALA A 104 -11.67 0.74 -3.84
N ASP A 105 -12.63 -0.19 -3.83
CA ASP A 105 -13.81 -0.16 -2.96
C ASP A 105 -13.36 -0.14 -1.48
N THR A 106 -12.41 -1.00 -1.10
CA THR A 106 -11.88 -1.03 0.28
C THR A 106 -11.27 0.31 0.67
N ILE A 107 -10.48 0.94 -0.22
CA ILE A 107 -9.85 2.24 0.05
C ILE A 107 -10.90 3.33 0.23
N GLU A 108 -11.93 3.33 -0.61
CA GLU A 108 -13.03 4.29 -0.51
C GLU A 108 -13.83 4.09 0.78
N ASP A 109 -14.29 2.87 1.03
CA ASP A 109 -15.11 2.49 2.19
C ASP A 109 -14.44 2.79 3.53
N THR A 110 -13.11 2.73 3.60
CA THR A 110 -12.36 2.79 4.85
C THR A 110 -11.46 4.03 4.98
N ARG A 111 -11.56 4.99 4.05
CA ARG A 111 -10.76 6.23 4.07
C ARG A 111 -10.91 7.01 5.37
N HIS A 112 -12.12 7.13 5.90
CA HIS A 112 -12.38 7.84 7.17
C HIS A 112 -11.61 7.22 8.36
N ARG A 113 -11.36 5.92 8.35
CA ARG A 113 -10.57 5.25 9.40
C ARG A 113 -9.09 5.56 9.27
N PHE A 114 -8.59 5.61 8.06
CA PHE A 114 -7.22 6.03 7.81
C PHE A 114 -7.03 7.48 8.27
N ASP A 115 -7.89 8.39 7.83
CA ASP A 115 -7.79 9.82 8.14
C ASP A 115 -7.83 10.05 9.65
N LYS A 116 -8.76 9.40 10.36
CA LYS A 116 -8.81 9.44 11.82
C LYS A 116 -7.53 8.92 12.47
N ALA A 117 -6.97 7.80 11.99
CA ALA A 117 -5.74 7.27 12.55
C ALA A 117 -4.54 8.20 12.27
N ALA A 118 -4.49 8.87 11.12
CA ALA A 118 -3.49 9.87 10.82
C ALA A 118 -3.61 11.09 11.75
N GLU A 119 -4.83 11.62 11.94
CA GLU A 119 -5.11 12.72 12.88
C GLU A 119 -4.76 12.36 14.33
N ASP A 120 -5.14 11.16 14.78
CA ASP A 120 -4.83 10.65 16.12
C ASP A 120 -3.31 10.53 16.31
N LEU A 121 -2.58 10.06 15.29
CA LEU A 121 -1.12 9.97 15.34
C LEU A 121 -0.48 11.36 15.39
N THR A 122 -0.86 12.27 14.49
CA THR A 122 -0.35 13.65 14.45
C THR A 122 -0.58 14.36 15.79
N SER A 123 -1.79 14.28 16.33
CA SER A 123 -2.13 14.89 17.63
C SER A 123 -1.37 14.27 18.80
N ALA A 124 -1.07 12.97 18.73
CA ALA A 124 -0.32 12.27 19.75
C ALA A 124 1.18 12.63 19.72
N VAL A 125 1.80 12.66 18.54
CA VAL A 125 3.24 12.95 18.41
C VAL A 125 3.62 14.38 18.80
N GLU A 126 2.68 15.34 18.68
CA GLU A 126 2.86 16.70 19.18
C GLU A 126 3.10 16.78 20.70
N LYS A 127 2.62 15.77 21.45
CA LYS A 127 2.73 15.68 22.92
C LYS A 127 3.88 14.78 23.37
N LEU A 128 4.64 14.21 22.44
CA LEU A 128 5.75 13.29 22.74
C LEU A 128 7.10 13.99 22.52
N ASP A 129 8.20 13.39 22.99
CA ASP A 129 9.53 13.92 22.70
C ASP A 129 9.73 13.92 21.19
N GLN A 130 9.83 15.11 20.61
CA GLN A 130 9.98 15.26 19.18
C GLN A 130 11.15 14.43 18.67
N ARG A 131 12.29 14.35 19.37
CA ARG A 131 13.49 13.64 18.87
C ARG A 131 13.25 12.14 18.67
N ALA A 132 12.47 11.52 19.54
CA ALA A 132 12.15 10.09 19.44
C ALA A 132 10.75 9.82 20.02
N PRO A 133 9.67 10.17 19.30
CA PRO A 133 8.31 10.16 19.85
C PRO A 133 7.93 8.81 20.45
N MET A 134 8.33 7.72 19.77
CA MET A 134 8.00 6.35 20.19
C MET A 134 8.86 5.80 21.34
N ASN A 135 9.96 6.48 21.69
CA ASN A 135 10.88 6.13 22.76
C ASN A 135 10.74 7.05 24.00
N THR A 136 9.72 7.90 24.02
CA THR A 136 9.41 8.77 25.17
C THR A 136 9.18 7.92 26.42
N ASP A 137 9.85 8.25 27.53
CA ASP A 137 9.66 7.57 28.81
C ASP A 137 8.32 8.00 29.44
N PRO A 138 7.31 7.11 29.49
CA PRO A 138 5.97 7.47 29.95
C PRO A 138 5.89 7.72 31.47
N LEU A 139 6.96 7.43 32.23
CA LEU A 139 7.01 7.64 33.67
C LEU A 139 7.51 9.05 34.05
N ARG A 140 7.98 9.83 33.08
CA ARG A 140 8.53 11.17 33.29
C ARG A 140 7.55 12.30 33.02
N ASP A 141 6.43 12.00 32.36
CA ASP A 141 5.43 12.97 31.93
C ASP A 141 4.04 12.31 31.94
N ASP A 142 3.13 12.84 32.76
CA ASP A 142 1.76 12.34 32.92
C ASP A 142 0.95 12.44 31.63
N GLU A 143 1.31 13.34 30.70
CA GLU A 143 0.67 13.47 29.38
C GLU A 143 1.27 12.53 28.32
N ALA A 144 2.51 12.06 28.51
CA ALA A 144 3.17 11.18 27.54
C ALA A 144 2.58 9.77 27.51
N ALA A 145 2.15 9.24 28.67
CA ALA A 145 1.54 7.90 28.74
C ALA A 145 0.24 7.75 27.91
N PRO A 146 -0.76 8.65 28.01
CA PRO A 146 -1.93 8.59 27.13
C PRO A 146 -1.57 8.87 25.67
N ALA A 147 -0.70 9.84 25.36
CA ALA A 147 -0.27 10.12 23.99
C ALA A 147 0.40 8.91 23.34
N LEU A 148 1.28 8.21 24.05
CA LEU A 148 1.96 7.02 23.54
C LEU A 148 0.99 5.86 23.26
N ARG A 149 -0.07 5.71 24.08
CA ARG A 149 -1.13 4.72 23.81
C ARG A 149 -1.90 5.06 22.53
N THR A 150 -2.27 6.32 22.34
CA THR A 150 -2.94 6.78 21.11
C THR A 150 -2.05 6.58 19.89
N ALA A 151 -0.78 6.99 19.95
CA ALA A 151 0.18 6.80 18.85
C ALA A 151 0.33 5.33 18.47
N ARG A 152 0.44 4.42 19.46
CA ARG A 152 0.52 2.97 19.21
C ARG A 152 -0.74 2.41 18.56
N ALA A 153 -1.92 2.83 19.00
CA ALA A 153 -3.19 2.40 18.41
C ALA A 153 -3.34 2.90 16.96
N ALA A 154 -2.95 4.16 16.71
CA ALA A 154 -2.93 4.74 15.38
C ALA A 154 -1.94 4.02 14.45
N LEU A 155 -0.70 3.78 14.89
CA LEU A 155 0.30 3.01 14.13
C LEU A 155 -0.16 1.59 13.82
N ALA A 156 -0.82 0.91 14.77
CA ALA A 156 -1.40 -0.40 14.56
C ALA A 156 -2.53 -0.38 13.51
N THR A 157 -3.24 0.73 13.39
CA THR A 157 -4.30 0.92 12.39
C THR A 157 -3.69 1.22 11.01
N LEU A 158 -2.77 2.19 10.94
CA LEU A 158 -2.05 2.56 9.72
C LEU A 158 -1.27 1.40 9.12
N SER A 159 -0.70 0.51 9.95
CA SER A 159 0.02 -0.67 9.46
C SER A 159 -0.89 -1.66 8.71
N ARG A 160 -2.19 -1.74 9.04
CA ARG A 160 -3.16 -2.55 8.28
C ARG A 160 -3.36 -2.01 6.87
N PHE A 161 -3.44 -0.68 6.73
CA PHE A 161 -3.49 -0.03 5.42
C PHE A 161 -2.17 -0.18 4.65
N ALA A 162 -1.03 -0.07 5.33
CA ALA A 162 0.27 -0.30 4.70
C ALA A 162 0.42 -1.73 4.15
N ASN A 163 -0.18 -2.71 4.81
CA ASN A 163 -0.24 -4.10 4.32
C ASN A 163 -1.09 -4.26 3.04
N LEU A 164 -1.86 -3.24 2.63
CA LEU A 164 -2.48 -3.21 1.30
C LEU A 164 -1.46 -2.96 0.18
N SER A 165 -0.24 -2.52 0.49
CA SER A 165 0.85 -2.41 -0.49
C SER A 165 1.30 -3.79 -0.97
N HIS A 166 1.70 -3.90 -2.24
CA HIS A 166 2.38 -5.08 -2.76
C HIS A 166 3.86 -4.74 -2.90
N VAL A 167 4.72 -5.50 -2.22
CA VAL A 167 6.17 -5.42 -2.39
C VAL A 167 6.55 -6.47 -3.44
N ASP A 168 7.00 -5.99 -4.60
CA ASP A 168 7.61 -6.85 -5.61
C ASP A 168 8.99 -7.28 -5.08
N PRO A 169 9.28 -8.59 -4.94
CA PRO A 169 10.58 -9.06 -4.46
C PRO A 169 11.74 -8.71 -5.40
N ASN A 170 11.48 -8.38 -6.66
CA ASN A 170 12.49 -7.93 -7.63
C ASN A 170 12.63 -6.40 -7.69
N ASP A 171 12.02 -5.70 -6.73
CA ASP A 171 12.12 -4.26 -6.67
C ASP A 171 13.48 -3.83 -6.11
N ASP A 172 14.33 -3.25 -6.97
CA ASP A 172 15.65 -2.73 -6.60
C ASP A 172 15.59 -1.50 -5.64
N ARG A 173 14.39 -1.02 -5.32
CA ARG A 173 14.19 0.09 -4.37
C ARG A 173 14.34 -0.37 -2.92
N PRO A 174 14.63 0.53 -1.96
CA PRO A 174 14.70 0.16 -0.55
C PRO A 174 13.41 -0.52 -0.10
N ALA A 175 13.47 -1.82 0.20
CA ALA A 175 12.31 -2.66 0.53
C ALA A 175 11.43 -2.08 1.65
N GLY A 176 12.00 -1.24 2.50
CA GLY A 176 11.27 -0.50 3.54
C GLY A 176 10.21 0.46 2.97
N LEU A 177 10.55 1.28 1.98
CA LEU A 177 9.62 2.27 1.42
C LEU A 177 8.49 1.64 0.60
N ALA A 178 8.72 0.45 0.04
CA ALA A 178 7.68 -0.29 -0.70
C ALA A 178 6.44 -0.60 0.17
N THR A 179 6.61 -0.75 1.48
CA THR A 179 5.49 -0.96 2.42
C THR A 179 4.68 0.32 2.66
N LEU A 180 5.30 1.49 2.51
CA LEU A 180 4.66 2.78 2.78
C LEU A 180 3.91 3.36 1.57
N LEU A 181 4.08 2.81 0.37
CA LEU A 181 3.55 3.38 -0.88
C LEU A 181 2.05 3.72 -0.84
N ARG A 182 1.26 3.00 -0.05
CA ARG A 182 -0.18 3.27 0.10
C ARG A 182 -0.56 4.20 1.23
N VAL A 183 0.35 4.53 2.13
CA VAL A 183 0.04 5.30 3.35
C VAL A 183 0.79 6.63 3.40
N ILE A 184 1.51 6.98 2.33
CA ILE A 184 2.19 8.27 2.19
C ILE A 184 1.90 8.91 0.84
N ALA A 185 1.94 10.23 0.80
CA ALA A 185 2.10 11.02 -0.43
C ALA A 185 3.49 11.64 -0.45
N ILE A 186 4.04 11.85 -1.64
CA ILE A 186 5.34 12.50 -1.84
C ILE A 186 5.22 13.54 -2.94
N ASP A 187 5.32 14.81 -2.56
CA ASP A 187 5.20 15.95 -3.48
C ASP A 187 6.53 16.69 -3.64
N GLY A 188 6.93 16.91 -4.90
CA GLY A 188 8.07 17.76 -5.24
C GLY A 188 9.43 17.05 -5.26
N VAL A 189 9.47 15.72 -5.45
CA VAL A 189 10.73 15.03 -5.74
C VAL A 189 11.32 15.52 -7.06
N VAL A 190 12.61 15.84 -7.01
CA VAL A 190 13.42 16.18 -8.18
C VAL A 190 14.57 15.18 -8.28
N GLN A 191 14.73 14.54 -9.43
CA GLN A 191 15.83 13.61 -9.62
C GLN A 191 17.18 14.34 -9.51
N GLU A 192 18.10 13.76 -8.73
CA GLU A 192 19.45 14.29 -8.63
C GLU A 192 20.17 14.19 -9.97
N LEU A 193 20.71 15.31 -10.45
CA LEU A 193 21.56 15.36 -11.64
C LEU A 193 23.02 15.30 -11.22
N ALA A 194 23.67 14.17 -11.51
CA ALA A 194 25.07 13.94 -11.16
C ALA A 194 25.98 14.07 -12.39
N ARG A 195 27.04 14.87 -12.29
CA ARG A 195 28.02 15.05 -13.38
C ARG A 195 29.00 13.87 -13.40
N ASN A 196 29.12 13.22 -14.56
CA ASN A 196 30.11 12.17 -14.79
C ASN A 196 31.55 12.70 -14.63
N GLY A 197 32.39 11.98 -13.89
CA GLY A 197 33.82 12.29 -13.73
C GLY A 197 34.16 13.50 -12.85
N ALA A 198 33.18 14.11 -12.18
CA ALA A 198 33.41 15.22 -11.26
C ALA A 198 33.81 14.73 -9.85
N PRO A 199 34.66 15.50 -9.12
CA PRO A 199 34.90 15.30 -7.69
C PRO A 199 33.59 15.32 -6.90
N GLU A 200 33.52 14.59 -5.79
CA GLU A 200 32.30 14.40 -4.99
C GLU A 200 31.65 15.73 -4.56
N ALA A 201 32.46 16.72 -4.20
CA ALA A 201 31.99 18.06 -3.81
C ALA A 201 31.27 18.84 -4.94
N ASP A 202 31.54 18.52 -6.21
CA ASP A 202 30.97 19.20 -7.39
C ASP A 202 30.08 18.26 -8.23
N ARG A 203 29.81 17.06 -7.72
CA ARG A 203 29.11 16.01 -8.47
C ARG A 203 27.65 16.38 -8.71
N THR A 204 27.00 17.02 -7.75
CA THR A 204 25.57 17.34 -7.83
C THR A 204 25.34 18.70 -8.49
N VAL A 205 24.49 18.72 -9.52
CA VAL A 205 24.28 19.90 -10.38
C VAL A 205 23.11 20.77 -9.89
N ASN A 206 22.07 20.15 -9.34
CA ASN A 206 20.81 20.78 -8.93
C ASN A 206 20.58 20.76 -7.41
N GLU A 207 21.64 20.93 -6.64
CA GLU A 207 21.69 20.86 -5.17
C GLU A 207 20.54 21.60 -4.46
N GLU A 208 20.20 22.81 -4.91
CA GLU A 208 19.17 23.66 -4.32
C GLU A 208 17.75 23.10 -4.47
N GLU A 209 17.52 22.14 -5.38
CA GLU A 209 16.21 21.56 -5.68
C GLU A 209 15.97 20.23 -4.95
N LEU A 210 16.97 19.69 -4.24
CA LEU A 210 16.95 18.32 -3.72
C LEU A 210 16.35 18.17 -2.31
N THR A 211 15.67 19.18 -1.77
CA THR A 211 15.14 19.14 -0.40
C THR A 211 14.21 17.93 -0.16
N VAL A 212 13.22 17.70 -1.03
CA VAL A 212 12.30 16.56 -0.92
C VAL A 212 13.01 15.25 -1.22
N THR A 213 13.88 15.23 -2.24
CA THR A 213 14.69 14.06 -2.60
C THR A 213 15.55 13.57 -1.43
N ARG A 214 16.15 14.50 -0.68
CA ARG A 214 16.88 14.20 0.56
C ARG A 214 15.97 13.72 1.67
N ALA A 215 14.78 14.31 1.81
CA ALA A 215 13.78 13.85 2.78
C ALA A 215 13.37 12.39 2.54
N VAL A 216 13.20 11.97 1.26
CA VAL A 216 12.91 10.58 0.90
C VAL A 216 14.06 9.64 1.27
N ARG A 217 15.31 10.06 1.03
CA ARG A 217 16.51 9.28 1.42
C ARG A 217 16.64 9.15 2.93
N GLN A 218 16.46 10.25 3.66
CA GLN A 218 16.46 10.27 5.12
C GLN A 218 15.36 9.36 5.67
N LEU A 219 14.15 9.43 5.10
CA LEU A 219 13.06 8.53 5.48
C LEU A 219 13.43 7.06 5.24
N ALA A 220 14.09 6.73 4.12
CA ALA A 220 14.52 5.36 3.85
C ALA A 220 15.52 4.84 4.91
N GLU A 221 16.43 5.70 5.38
CA GLU A 221 17.40 5.38 6.43
C GLU A 221 16.73 5.25 7.80
N ASP A 222 15.91 6.23 8.17
CA ASP A 222 15.18 6.24 9.44
C ASP A 222 14.23 5.05 9.52
N TYR A 223 13.53 4.72 8.44
CA TYR A 223 12.63 3.57 8.38
C TYR A 223 13.37 2.24 8.48
N ARG A 224 14.62 2.17 7.98
CA ARG A 224 15.47 0.99 8.17
C ARG A 224 15.87 0.83 9.64
N ALA A 225 16.14 1.94 10.33
CA ALA A 225 16.54 1.94 11.73
C ALA A 225 15.36 1.66 12.69
N ASP A 226 14.26 2.41 12.53
CA ASP A 226 13.04 2.31 13.34
C ASP A 226 11.82 2.73 12.52
N ARG A 227 11.04 1.73 12.09
CA ARG A 227 9.88 1.92 11.21
C ARG A 227 8.77 2.71 11.87
N ASP A 228 8.47 2.42 13.13
CA ASP A 228 7.36 3.04 13.84
C ASP A 228 7.70 4.51 14.13
N ASN A 229 8.96 4.79 14.51
CA ASN A 229 9.45 6.15 14.71
C ASN A 229 9.52 6.95 13.40
N ALA A 230 9.88 6.32 12.28
CA ALA A 230 9.86 6.96 10.97
C ALA A 230 8.43 7.38 10.56
N VAL A 231 7.43 6.52 10.75
CA VAL A 231 6.02 6.87 10.48
C VAL A 231 5.52 7.97 11.42
N ALA A 232 5.90 7.93 12.69
CA ALA A 232 5.62 9.03 13.63
C ALA A 232 6.28 10.35 13.21
N ASN A 233 7.51 10.31 12.67
CA ASN A 233 8.19 11.49 12.14
C ASN A 233 7.52 12.07 10.87
N ILE A 234 6.89 11.23 10.03
CA ILE A 234 6.02 11.70 8.93
C ILE A 234 4.83 12.45 9.50
N ALA A 235 4.14 11.87 10.49
CA ALA A 235 2.98 12.52 11.13
C ALA A 235 3.35 13.86 11.80
N ALA A 236 4.58 13.97 12.31
CA ALA A 236 5.15 15.19 12.88
C ALA A 236 5.68 16.19 11.83
N GLY A 237 5.57 15.91 10.53
CA GLY A 237 5.98 16.81 9.45
C GLY A 237 7.50 16.98 9.30
N ARG A 238 8.30 16.00 9.71
CA ARG A 238 9.78 16.11 9.70
C ARG A 238 10.42 15.92 8.34
N TYR A 239 9.70 15.30 7.40
CA TYR A 239 10.17 15.06 6.06
C TYR A 239 9.46 16.02 5.11
N ALA A 240 10.19 16.97 4.55
CA ALA A 240 9.64 17.94 3.61
C ALA A 240 8.99 17.25 2.40
N GLY A 241 7.74 17.61 2.10
CA GLY A 241 6.99 17.07 0.97
C GLY A 241 6.47 15.64 1.17
N ILE A 242 6.57 15.06 2.37
CA ILE A 242 6.05 13.71 2.68
C ILE A 242 4.98 13.82 3.75
N THR A 243 3.79 13.29 3.47
CA THR A 243 2.63 13.31 4.38
C THR A 243 1.97 11.94 4.46
N LEU A 244 1.16 11.70 5.50
CA LEU A 244 0.30 10.52 5.56
C LEU A 244 -0.86 10.68 4.59
N HIS A 245 -1.07 9.70 3.71
CA HIS A 245 -2.14 9.69 2.72
C HIS A 245 -2.50 8.27 2.31
N LEU A 246 -3.80 7.94 2.28
CA LEU A 246 -4.26 6.67 1.74
C LEU A 246 -4.36 6.73 0.21
N SER A 247 -3.37 6.14 -0.46
CA SER A 247 -3.23 6.18 -1.91
C SER A 247 -4.05 5.10 -2.61
N THR A 248 -4.72 5.50 -3.68
CA THR A 248 -5.22 4.64 -4.76
C THR A 248 -4.07 3.92 -5.49
N ASP A 249 -4.40 3.01 -6.40
CA ASP A 249 -3.38 2.30 -7.20
C ASP A 249 -2.55 3.26 -8.08
N GLN A 250 -3.18 4.29 -8.63
CA GLN A 250 -2.50 5.30 -9.43
C GLN A 250 -1.55 6.13 -8.57
N GLU A 251 -2.04 6.70 -7.47
CA GLU A 251 -1.21 7.51 -6.56
C GLU A 251 -0.05 6.70 -5.97
N ALA A 252 -0.28 5.43 -5.62
CA ALA A 252 0.79 4.55 -5.14
C ALA A 252 1.86 4.28 -6.23
N ALA A 253 1.48 4.27 -7.52
CA ALA A 253 2.43 4.18 -8.63
C ALA A 253 3.22 5.48 -8.84
N GLU A 254 2.61 6.63 -8.60
CA GLU A 254 3.25 7.95 -8.63
C GLU A 254 4.27 8.07 -7.47
N VAL A 255 3.87 7.73 -6.24
CA VAL A 255 4.74 7.67 -5.06
C VAL A 255 5.91 6.71 -5.32
N ARG A 256 5.65 5.54 -5.91
CA ARG A 256 6.68 4.58 -6.29
C ARG A 256 7.68 5.16 -7.28
N THR A 257 7.22 5.95 -8.25
CA THR A 257 8.07 6.63 -9.23
C THR A 257 8.93 7.70 -8.56
N ALA A 258 8.33 8.50 -7.68
CA ALA A 258 9.02 9.51 -6.88
C ALA A 258 10.13 8.89 -6.01
N VAL A 259 9.86 7.77 -5.33
CA VAL A 259 10.88 7.02 -4.58
C VAL A 259 12.02 6.57 -5.50
N GLY A 260 11.71 6.03 -6.68
CA GLY A 260 12.74 5.63 -7.66
C GLY A 260 13.64 6.79 -8.08
N GLN A 261 13.03 7.94 -8.41
CA GLN A 261 13.76 9.16 -8.78
C GLN A 261 14.63 9.71 -7.64
N ALA A 262 14.15 9.61 -6.40
CA ALA A 262 14.91 10.08 -5.25
C ALA A 262 16.15 9.23 -4.99
N ILE A 263 16.07 7.91 -5.20
CA ILE A 263 17.17 6.98 -4.91
C ILE A 263 18.22 6.94 -6.03
N GLN A 264 17.81 7.05 -7.30
CA GLN A 264 18.72 6.91 -8.43
C GLN A 264 19.09 8.26 -9.04
N PRO A 265 20.36 8.71 -8.92
CA PRO A 265 20.80 9.90 -9.62
C PRO A 265 20.82 9.67 -11.14
N LYS A 266 20.46 10.69 -11.90
CA LYS A 266 20.65 10.73 -13.35
C LYS A 266 22.03 11.27 -13.66
N TRP A 267 22.85 10.45 -14.30
CA TRP A 267 24.15 10.87 -14.79
C TRP A 267 23.99 11.75 -16.03
N VAL A 268 24.56 12.95 -15.99
CA VAL A 268 24.52 13.93 -17.08
C VAL A 268 25.93 14.24 -17.58
N SER A 269 26.01 14.56 -18.87
CA SER A 269 27.24 15.01 -19.50
C SER A 269 27.66 16.42 -19.02
N GLY A 270 28.90 16.79 -19.30
CA GLY A 270 29.45 18.10 -18.94
C GLY A 270 28.64 19.28 -19.49
N ASP A 271 28.17 19.14 -20.74
CA ASP A 271 27.42 20.17 -21.47
C ASP A 271 25.98 20.32 -20.96
N GLU A 272 25.28 19.20 -20.73
CA GLU A 272 23.94 19.20 -20.13
C GLU A 272 23.94 19.82 -18.71
N ALA A 273 24.97 19.50 -17.92
CA ALA A 273 25.14 20.11 -16.60
C ALA A 273 25.39 21.63 -16.68
N GLY A 274 26.10 22.09 -17.71
CA GLY A 274 26.34 23.52 -17.96
C GLY A 274 25.04 24.26 -18.27
N GLN A 275 24.25 23.73 -19.20
CA GLN A 275 22.95 24.30 -19.59
C GLN A 275 21.97 24.38 -18.40
N HIS A 276 21.96 23.37 -17.53
CA HIS A 276 21.10 23.37 -16.34
C HIS A 276 21.53 24.41 -15.31
N ARG A 277 22.83 24.63 -15.09
CA ARG A 277 23.31 25.70 -14.19
C ARG A 277 22.99 27.09 -14.72
N GLU A 278 23.14 27.32 -16.02
CA GLU A 278 22.80 28.60 -16.66
C GLU A 278 21.30 28.90 -16.55
N SER A 279 20.44 27.89 -16.73
CA SER A 279 18.99 28.05 -16.61
C SER A 279 18.55 28.36 -15.18
N LEU A 280 19.13 27.69 -14.17
CA LEU A 280 18.88 27.97 -12.76
C LEU A 280 19.34 29.37 -12.36
N THR A 281 20.51 29.79 -12.82
CA THR A 281 21.06 31.13 -12.55
C THR A 281 20.15 32.21 -13.14
N THR A 282 19.69 32.00 -14.38
CA THR A 282 18.76 32.90 -15.07
C THR A 282 17.41 32.97 -14.36
N ARG A 283 16.87 31.82 -13.93
CA ARG A 283 15.61 31.74 -13.16
C ARG A 283 15.73 32.44 -11.80
N GLY A 284 16.83 32.22 -11.08
CA GLY A 284 17.10 32.87 -9.79
C GLY A 284 17.25 34.40 -9.92
N GLN A 285 17.89 34.88 -10.99
CA GLN A 285 17.95 36.31 -11.30
C GLN A 285 16.57 36.90 -11.59
N LYS A 286 15.73 36.19 -12.35
CA LYS A 286 14.36 36.61 -12.69
C LYS A 286 13.48 36.70 -11.44
N LEU A 287 13.48 35.67 -10.57
CA LEU A 287 12.72 35.67 -9.32
C LEU A 287 13.16 36.78 -8.37
N LYS A 288 14.48 37.05 -8.28
CA LYS A 288 15.00 38.20 -7.51
C LYS A 288 14.54 39.54 -8.07
N ALA A 289 14.46 39.69 -9.39
CA ALA A 289 13.97 40.91 -10.03
C ALA A 289 12.46 41.11 -9.79
N GLU A 290 11.67 40.04 -9.91
CA GLU A 290 10.23 40.05 -9.65
C GLU A 290 9.91 40.35 -8.19
N GLY A 291 10.63 39.74 -7.24
CA GLY A 291 10.50 40.02 -5.81
C GLY A 291 10.83 41.47 -5.46
N ARG A 292 11.88 42.06 -6.06
CA ARG A 292 12.19 43.49 -5.90
C ARG A 292 11.08 44.38 -6.48
N ALA A 293 10.53 44.02 -7.64
CA ALA A 293 9.44 44.77 -8.28
C ALA A 293 8.13 44.68 -7.49
N ALA A 294 7.83 43.54 -6.86
CA ALA A 294 6.68 43.37 -5.96
C ALA A 294 6.85 44.22 -4.69
N ARG A 295 8.04 44.20 -4.08
CA ARG A 295 8.34 44.99 -2.88
C ARG A 295 8.30 46.51 -3.14
N ALA A 296 8.79 46.95 -4.30
CA ALA A 296 8.71 48.35 -4.72
C ALA A 296 7.26 48.80 -5.01
N ARG A 297 6.40 47.90 -5.50
CA ARG A 297 4.95 48.18 -5.66
C ARG A 297 4.24 48.32 -4.31
N ALA A 298 4.54 47.42 -3.36
CA ALA A 298 3.97 47.49 -2.01
C ALA A 298 4.36 48.79 -1.28
N LEU A 299 5.60 49.26 -1.43
CA LEU A 299 6.08 50.52 -0.83
C LEU A 299 5.52 51.80 -1.47
N ARG A 300 4.91 51.72 -2.66
CA ARG A 300 4.25 52.86 -3.31
C ARG A 300 2.74 52.91 -3.02
N ALA A 301 2.18 51.85 -2.46
CA ALA A 301 0.75 51.69 -2.19
C ALA A 301 0.36 51.93 -0.72
N GLY A 302 1.34 52.16 0.16
CA GLY A 302 1.14 52.60 1.55
C GLY A 302 1.75 53.98 1.76
#